data_AF-A0A7C2LL15-F1
#
_entry.id   AF-A0A7C2LL15-F1
#
_cell.length_a   1.000
_cell.length_b   1.000
_cell.length_c   1.000
_cell.angle_alpha   90.00
_cell.angle_beta   90.00
_cell.angle_gamma   90.00
#
_symmetry.space_group_name_H-M   'P 1'
#
loop_
_entity.id
_entity.type
_entity.pdbx_description
1 polymer ?
#
loop_
_entity_poly.entity_id
_entity_poly.type
_entity_poly.pdbx_seq_one_letter_code
_entity_poly.pdbx_strand_id
1 'polypeptide(L)'
;MTSDQLVPLALARMPFLKVRERILLAELFPDPESFKRMTLGNLQKTVLRKLHIQDFCAGGYLREAALDQKYLTKRNIQCTFYNDSEYPALLKEIYDPPLVLFHQGHLPEADRPKVAVVGTRRPTSGGLKAAYRLGRELARAGVWVISGLAIGIDRAVQQGTVAGGGSTAAVVGNGIGTVYPRSSRNLAVALLKAGGSVISEYPPGVPPHKYHFPARNRIISGLADAVVVVEAPEKSGALITADYALEQG
;
A
#
# COMPACT_ATOMS: atom_id res chain seq x y z
N MET A 1 15.97 -4.01 12.19
CA MET A 1 15.05 -5.12 11.85
C MET A 1 15.61 -6.39 12.45
N THR A 2 14.78 -7.18 13.14
CA THR A 2 15.18 -8.43 13.82
C THR A 2 15.08 -9.62 12.86
N SER A 3 15.62 -10.78 13.25
CA SER A 3 15.51 -12.04 12.49
C SER A 3 14.04 -12.43 12.23
N ASP A 4 13.16 -12.07 13.17
CA ASP A 4 11.73 -12.43 13.19
C ASP A 4 10.94 -11.74 12.06
N GLN A 5 11.50 -10.71 11.44
CA GLN A 5 10.85 -9.96 10.36
C GLN A 5 11.15 -10.55 8.96
N LEU A 6 12.05 -11.52 8.84
CA LEU A 6 12.39 -12.13 7.56
C LEU A 6 11.26 -13.02 7.00
N VAL A 7 10.51 -13.71 7.86
CA VAL A 7 9.42 -14.59 7.40
C VAL A 7 8.26 -13.80 6.80
N PRO A 8 7.72 -12.74 7.43
CA PRO A 8 6.69 -11.91 6.80
C PRO A 8 7.14 -11.27 5.47
N LEU A 9 8.42 -10.86 5.37
CA LEU A 9 8.99 -10.34 4.14
C LEU A 9 9.06 -11.41 3.04
N ALA A 10 9.45 -12.64 3.37
CA ALA A 10 9.45 -13.77 2.45
C ALA A 10 8.03 -14.10 1.97
N LEU A 11 7.05 -14.09 2.87
CA LEU A 11 5.64 -14.31 2.55
C LEU A 11 5.07 -13.20 1.64
N ALA A 12 5.52 -11.95 1.79
CA ALA A 12 5.15 -10.85 0.90
C ALA A 12 5.60 -11.09 -0.56
N ARG A 13 6.62 -11.93 -0.79
CA ARG A 13 7.08 -12.36 -2.12
C ARG A 13 6.35 -13.57 -2.70
N MET A 14 5.34 -14.10 -2.03
CA MET A 14 4.58 -15.26 -2.50
C MET A 14 3.22 -14.82 -3.10
N PRO A 15 3.17 -14.39 -4.38
CA PRO A 15 1.96 -13.84 -4.99
C PRO A 15 0.83 -14.86 -5.13
N PHE A 16 1.14 -16.15 -5.09
CA PHE A 16 0.16 -17.24 -5.14
C PHE A 16 -0.60 -17.44 -3.82
N LEU A 17 -0.16 -16.80 -2.72
CA LEU A 17 -0.85 -16.83 -1.44
C LEU A 17 -1.82 -15.66 -1.31
N LYS A 18 -3.00 -15.95 -0.78
CA LYS A 18 -3.96 -14.95 -0.31
C LYS A 18 -3.40 -14.27 0.95
N VAL A 19 -3.83 -13.05 1.23
CA VAL A 19 -3.35 -12.30 2.40
C VAL A 19 -3.60 -13.06 3.70
N ARG A 20 -4.79 -13.62 3.91
CA ARG A 20 -5.11 -14.43 5.10
C ARG A 20 -4.20 -15.64 5.24
N GLU A 21 -3.81 -16.27 4.13
CA GLU A 21 -2.87 -17.39 4.14
C GLU A 21 -1.47 -16.91 4.55
N ARG A 22 -1.05 -15.72 4.10
CA ARG A 22 0.23 -15.12 4.53
C ARG A 22 0.23 -14.78 6.01
N ILE A 23 -0.86 -14.21 6.55
CA ILE A 23 -1.00 -13.91 7.98
C ILE A 23 -0.92 -15.21 8.80
N LEU A 24 -1.70 -16.23 8.44
CA LEU A 24 -1.67 -17.55 9.08
C LEU A 24 -0.25 -18.16 9.07
N LEU A 25 0.43 -18.11 7.93
CA LEU A 25 1.78 -18.66 7.81
C LEU A 25 2.81 -17.86 8.63
N ALA A 26 2.64 -16.55 8.75
CA ALA A 26 3.52 -15.73 9.60
C ALA A 26 3.37 -16.09 11.08
N GLU A 27 2.17 -16.48 11.52
CA GLU A 27 1.92 -16.94 12.89
C GLU A 27 2.45 -18.36 13.14
N LEU A 28 2.27 -19.27 12.17
CA LEU A 28 2.71 -20.67 12.29
C LEU A 28 4.23 -20.85 12.17
N PHE A 29 4.92 -19.92 11.51
CA PHE A 29 6.36 -19.97 11.28
C PHE A 29 7.03 -18.68 11.78
N PRO A 30 7.16 -18.51 13.10
CA PRO A 30 7.69 -17.27 13.67
C PRO A 30 9.19 -17.06 13.39
N ASP A 31 9.93 -18.13 13.05
CA ASP A 31 11.37 -18.09 12.83
C ASP A 31 11.79 -18.59 11.43
N PRO A 32 12.91 -18.07 10.88
CA PRO A 32 13.40 -18.49 9.57
C PRO A 32 13.74 -19.98 9.44
N GLU A 33 14.17 -20.65 10.51
CA GLU A 33 14.63 -22.05 10.45
C GLU A 33 13.45 -23.02 10.35
N SER A 34 12.33 -22.75 11.03
CA SER A 34 11.08 -23.50 10.84
C SER A 34 10.49 -23.22 9.45
N PHE A 35 10.45 -21.95 9.03
CA PHE A 35 9.95 -21.56 7.71
C PHE A 35 10.71 -22.23 6.56
N LYS A 36 12.05 -22.29 6.66
CA LYS A 36 12.92 -22.88 5.63
C LYS A 36 12.63 -24.36 5.38
N ARG A 37 12.11 -25.08 6.36
CA ARG A 37 11.74 -26.51 6.27
C ARG A 37 10.37 -26.71 5.62
N MET A 38 9.61 -25.65 5.37
CA MET A 38 8.31 -25.74 4.73
C MET A 38 8.45 -26.35 3.33
N THR A 39 7.76 -27.45 3.11
CA THR A 39 7.63 -28.10 1.80
C THR A 39 6.34 -27.66 1.11
N LEU A 40 6.24 -27.87 -0.20
CA LEU A 40 4.99 -27.60 -0.93
C LEU A 40 3.82 -28.43 -0.36
N GLY A 41 4.07 -29.68 0.03
CA GLY A 41 3.07 -30.55 0.62
C GLY A 41 2.55 -30.03 1.96
N ASN A 42 3.44 -29.56 2.85
CA ASN A 42 3.01 -28.94 4.11
C ASN A 42 2.29 -27.62 3.87
N LEU A 43 2.80 -26.77 2.97
CA LEU A 43 2.14 -25.51 2.60
C LEU A 43 0.71 -25.75 2.12
N GLN A 44 0.50 -26.67 1.17
CA GLN A 44 -0.82 -27.03 0.65
C GLN A 44 -1.78 -27.55 1.74
N LYS A 45 -1.27 -28.32 2.70
CA LYS A 45 -2.05 -28.77 3.86
C LYS A 45 -2.44 -27.59 4.75
N THR A 46 -1.53 -26.65 4.99
CA THR A 46 -1.79 -25.46 5.80
C THR A 46 -2.82 -24.53 5.16
N VAL A 47 -2.72 -24.28 3.85
CA VAL A 47 -3.67 -23.39 3.13
C VAL A 47 -4.94 -24.10 2.65
N LEU A 48 -5.08 -25.39 2.93
CA LEU A 48 -6.25 -26.22 2.59
C LEU A 48 -6.64 -26.20 1.10
N ARG A 49 -5.66 -26.05 0.20
CA ARG A 49 -5.88 -26.09 -1.25
C ARG A 49 -4.65 -26.55 -2.02
N LYS A 50 -4.87 -27.02 -3.24
CA LYS A 50 -3.77 -27.36 -4.15
C LYS A 50 -3.08 -26.10 -4.68
N LEU A 51 -1.76 -26.17 -4.77
CA LEU A 51 -0.90 -25.15 -5.33
C LEU A 51 -0.11 -25.78 -6.48
N HIS A 52 -0.09 -25.11 -7.63
CA HIS A 52 0.64 -25.57 -8.81
C HIS A 52 1.91 -24.74 -8.95
N ILE A 53 2.91 -25.04 -8.13
CA ILE A 53 4.19 -24.33 -8.07
C ILE A 53 5.30 -25.31 -8.36
N GLN A 54 6.08 -25.06 -9.41
CA GLN A 54 7.27 -25.84 -9.71
C GLN A 54 8.41 -25.41 -8.78
N ASP A 55 9.22 -26.38 -8.33
CA ASP A 55 10.45 -26.16 -7.55
C ASP A 55 10.29 -25.25 -6.32
N PHE A 56 9.17 -25.38 -5.62
CA PHE A 56 8.90 -24.58 -4.41
C PHE A 56 10.03 -24.76 -3.37
N CYS A 57 10.63 -23.63 -2.97
CA CYS A 57 11.70 -23.58 -1.98
C CYS A 57 11.54 -22.39 -1.05
N ALA A 58 11.07 -22.63 0.18
CA ALA A 58 10.90 -21.58 1.20
C ALA A 58 12.23 -20.84 1.50
N GLY A 59 13.35 -21.56 1.52
CA GLY A 59 14.68 -20.97 1.68
C GLY A 59 15.07 -20.01 0.56
N GLY A 60 14.53 -20.17 -0.66
CA GLY A 60 14.70 -19.22 -1.76
C GLY A 60 14.09 -17.87 -1.43
N TYR A 61 12.84 -17.86 -0.95
CA TYR A 61 12.13 -16.64 -0.54
C TYR A 61 12.78 -15.94 0.65
N LEU A 62 13.36 -16.70 1.61
CA LEU A 62 14.14 -16.10 2.70
C LEU A 62 15.39 -15.36 2.19
N ARG A 63 16.07 -15.90 1.16
CA ARG A 63 17.21 -15.21 0.55
C ARG A 63 16.79 -13.91 -0.12
N GLU A 64 15.67 -13.90 -0.84
CA GLU A 64 15.13 -12.67 -1.43
C GLU A 64 14.70 -11.66 -0.35
N ALA A 65 14.05 -12.11 0.72
CA ALA A 65 13.68 -11.26 1.86
C ALA A 65 14.90 -10.61 2.52
N ALA A 66 16.02 -11.33 2.64
CA ALA A 66 17.27 -10.76 3.15
C ALA A 66 17.86 -9.69 2.21
N LEU A 67 17.70 -9.84 0.89
CA LEU A 67 18.08 -8.81 -0.09
C LEU A 67 17.16 -7.58 0.02
N ASP A 68 15.86 -7.79 0.20
CA ASP A 68 14.89 -6.72 0.43
C ASP A 68 15.24 -5.95 1.70
N GLN A 69 15.50 -6.63 2.81
CA GLN A 69 15.89 -6.00 4.07
C GLN A 69 17.10 -5.06 3.89
N LYS A 70 18.12 -5.49 3.15
CA LYS A 70 19.28 -4.65 2.80
C LYS A 70 18.89 -3.46 1.94
N TYR A 71 18.04 -3.66 0.93
CA TYR A 71 17.53 -2.59 0.06
C TYR A 71 16.75 -1.53 0.84
N LEU A 72 15.85 -1.97 1.72
CA LEU A 72 14.97 -1.14 2.54
C LEU A 72 15.80 -0.30 3.51
N THR A 73 16.74 -0.93 4.23
CA THR A 73 17.66 -0.26 5.16
C THR A 73 18.48 0.82 4.44
N LYS A 74 19.08 0.49 3.28
CA LYS A 74 19.89 1.45 2.51
C LYS A 74 19.11 2.68 2.04
N ARG A 75 17.79 2.57 1.89
CA ARG A 75 16.92 3.63 1.37
C ARG A 75 16.02 4.27 2.42
N ASN A 76 16.23 3.94 3.69
CA ASN A 76 15.38 4.38 4.80
C ASN A 76 13.89 4.12 4.53
N ILE A 77 13.59 2.92 4.03
CA ILE A 77 12.23 2.43 3.82
C ILE A 77 11.87 1.58 5.02
N GLN A 78 10.74 1.89 5.65
CA GLN A 78 10.23 1.19 6.81
C GLN A 78 9.24 0.10 6.40
N CYS A 79 9.04 -0.85 7.31
CA CYS A 79 8.04 -1.89 7.20
C CYS A 79 7.20 -1.88 8.47
N THR A 80 5.89 -1.84 8.29
CA THR A 80 4.91 -2.05 9.37
C THR A 80 4.17 -3.34 9.07
N PHE A 81 4.25 -4.30 9.97
CA PHE A 81 3.68 -5.64 9.84
C PHE A 81 2.29 -5.71 10.46
N TYR A 82 1.43 -6.60 9.97
CA TYR A 82 0.03 -6.75 10.42
C TYR A 82 -0.17 -6.85 11.94
N ASN A 83 0.81 -7.43 12.65
CA ASN A 83 0.78 -7.61 14.11
C ASN A 83 1.52 -6.52 14.89
N ASP A 84 2.09 -5.51 14.21
CA ASP A 84 2.71 -4.37 14.88
C ASP A 84 1.63 -3.47 15.50
N SER A 85 1.93 -2.87 16.65
CA SER A 85 1.06 -1.88 17.29
C SER A 85 0.82 -0.63 16.43
N GLU A 86 1.79 -0.30 15.58
CA GLU A 86 1.76 0.85 14.66
C GLU A 86 0.95 0.56 13.37
N TYR A 87 0.46 -0.67 13.18
CA TYR A 87 -0.34 -0.98 12.00
C TYR A 87 -1.67 -0.19 12.03
N PRO A 88 -2.05 0.53 10.96
CA PRO A 88 -3.25 1.36 10.97
C PRO A 88 -4.50 0.55 11.29
N ALA A 89 -5.19 0.90 12.38
CA ALA A 89 -6.31 0.13 12.93
C ALA A 89 -7.44 -0.07 11.91
N LEU A 90 -7.89 1.02 11.24
CA LEU A 90 -8.92 0.94 10.20
C LEU A 90 -8.52 0.01 9.05
N LEU A 91 -7.25 0.06 8.64
CA LEU A 91 -6.78 -0.81 7.56
C LEU A 91 -6.77 -2.27 8.00
N LYS A 92 -6.60 -2.55 9.29
CA LYS A 92 -6.63 -3.92 9.85
C LYS A 92 -8.03 -4.54 9.78
N GLU A 93 -9.08 -3.72 9.74
CA GLU A 93 -10.48 -4.14 9.75
C GLU A 93 -11.02 -4.51 8.35
N ILE A 94 -10.32 -4.13 7.27
CA ILE A 94 -10.77 -4.49 5.91
C ILE A 94 -10.72 -6.00 5.68
N TYR A 95 -11.49 -6.49 4.69
CA TYR A 95 -11.58 -7.92 4.38
C TYR A 95 -10.23 -8.60 4.04
N ASP A 96 -9.32 -7.87 3.39
CA ASP A 96 -8.02 -8.34 2.86
C ASP A 96 -6.87 -7.38 3.24
N PRO A 97 -6.50 -7.27 4.53
CA PRO A 97 -5.55 -6.27 5.05
C PRO A 97 -4.09 -6.69 4.78
N PRO A 98 -3.26 -5.88 4.11
CA PRO A 98 -1.91 -6.31 3.68
C PRO A 98 -1.04 -6.77 4.86
N LEU A 99 -0.35 -7.91 4.71
CA LEU A 99 0.54 -8.46 5.74
C LEU A 99 1.68 -7.48 6.11
N VAL A 100 2.21 -6.77 5.11
CA VAL A 100 3.31 -5.81 5.28
C VAL A 100 2.97 -4.53 4.53
N LEU A 101 3.09 -3.40 5.20
CA LEU A 101 3.12 -2.08 4.60
C LEU A 101 4.57 -1.63 4.48
N PHE A 102 5.05 -1.51 3.25
CA PHE A 102 6.31 -0.85 2.94
C PHE A 102 6.06 0.64 2.77
N HIS A 103 6.79 1.49 3.49
CA HIS A 103 6.60 2.93 3.38
C HIS A 103 7.90 3.74 3.44
N GLN A 104 7.92 4.80 2.64
CA GLN A 104 8.84 5.92 2.77
C GLN A 104 8.10 7.06 3.44
N GLY A 105 8.68 7.69 4.46
CA GLY A 105 7.99 8.68 5.28
C GLY A 105 7.05 8.05 6.32
N HIS A 106 6.18 8.85 6.93
CA HIS A 106 5.34 8.45 8.05
C HIS A 106 3.97 7.93 7.59
N LEU A 107 3.48 6.85 8.21
CA LEU A 107 2.10 6.43 8.01
C LEU A 107 1.15 7.52 8.54
N PRO A 108 -0.09 7.63 8.00
CA PRO A 108 -1.08 8.56 8.51
C PRO A 108 -1.30 8.38 10.02
N GLU A 109 -1.27 9.48 10.76
CA GLU A 109 -1.42 9.48 12.21
C GLU A 109 -2.82 8.99 12.62
N ALA A 110 -2.90 8.17 13.67
CA ALA A 110 -4.14 7.55 14.10
C ALA A 110 -5.17 8.57 14.61
N ASP A 111 -4.71 9.61 15.30
CA ASP A 111 -5.50 10.65 15.96
C ASP A 111 -5.92 11.82 15.06
N ARG A 112 -5.46 11.84 13.81
CA ARG A 112 -5.82 12.89 12.83
C ARG A 112 -6.85 12.40 11.81
N PRO A 113 -7.81 13.22 11.38
CA PRO A 113 -8.74 12.81 10.33
C PRO A 113 -8.01 12.54 9.00
N LYS A 114 -8.48 11.55 8.25
CA LYS A 114 -7.90 11.02 7.02
C LYS A 114 -9.00 10.93 5.96
N VAL A 115 -8.79 11.55 4.81
CA VAL A 115 -9.73 11.49 3.69
C VAL A 115 -9.04 10.94 2.45
N ALA A 116 -9.61 9.89 1.89
CA ALA A 116 -9.21 9.40 0.58
C ALA A 116 -9.83 10.29 -0.49
N VAL A 117 -9.02 10.77 -1.43
CA VAL A 117 -9.51 11.55 -2.57
C VAL A 117 -9.06 10.88 -3.85
N VAL A 118 -10.03 10.48 -4.66
CA VAL A 118 -9.83 9.72 -5.90
C VAL A 118 -10.62 10.31 -7.06
N GLY A 119 -10.21 9.96 -8.27
CA GLY A 119 -10.98 10.32 -9.46
C GLY A 119 -10.31 9.88 -10.75
N THR A 120 -10.84 10.40 -11.86
CA THR A 120 -10.39 10.07 -13.21
C THR A 120 -8.94 10.50 -13.47
N ARG A 121 -8.26 9.72 -14.30
CA ARG A 121 -6.95 10.04 -14.85
C ARG A 121 -7.00 11.10 -15.96
N ARG A 122 -8.21 11.41 -16.46
CA ARG A 122 -8.48 12.41 -17.52
C ARG A 122 -9.57 13.39 -17.06
N PRO A 123 -9.30 14.19 -16.03
CA PRO A 123 -10.30 15.11 -15.49
C PRO A 123 -10.53 16.32 -16.39
N THR A 124 -11.68 16.96 -16.21
CA THR A 124 -11.92 18.30 -16.74
C THR A 124 -11.02 19.34 -16.07
N SER A 125 -10.91 20.53 -16.67
CA SER A 125 -10.22 21.66 -16.05
C SER A 125 -10.85 22.08 -14.72
N GLY A 126 -12.18 21.97 -14.61
CA GLY A 126 -12.94 22.18 -13.38
C GLY A 126 -12.58 21.14 -12.32
N GLY A 127 -12.57 19.85 -12.67
CA GLY A 127 -12.20 18.75 -11.78
C GLY A 127 -10.77 18.87 -11.23
N LEU A 128 -9.81 19.28 -12.07
CA LEU A 128 -8.43 19.55 -11.61
C LEU A 128 -8.37 20.68 -10.58
N LYS A 129 -9.05 21.80 -10.85
CA LYS A 129 -9.09 22.95 -9.94
C LYS A 129 -9.78 22.58 -8.62
N ALA A 130 -10.87 21.83 -8.69
CA ALA A 130 -11.61 21.35 -7.52
C ALA A 130 -10.75 20.42 -6.66
N ALA A 131 -10.11 19.41 -7.26
CA ALA A 131 -9.23 18.48 -6.54
C ALA A 131 -8.05 19.20 -5.87
N TYR A 132 -7.38 20.10 -6.60
CA TYR A 132 -6.27 20.88 -6.03
C TYR A 132 -6.73 21.78 -4.88
N ARG A 133 -7.86 22.48 -5.04
CA ARG A 133 -8.43 23.32 -3.99
C ARG A 133 -8.81 22.50 -2.77
N LEU A 134 -9.48 21.36 -2.96
CA LEU A 134 -9.88 20.45 -1.89
C LEU A 134 -8.65 19.97 -1.10
N GLY A 135 -7.60 19.49 -1.79
CA GLY A 135 -6.38 19.04 -1.13
C GLY A 135 -5.74 20.13 -0.26
N ARG A 136 -5.73 21.38 -0.75
CA ARG A 136 -5.20 22.53 -0.01
C ARG A 136 -6.05 22.91 1.21
N GLU A 137 -7.38 22.80 1.10
CA GLU A 137 -8.30 23.08 2.21
C GLU A 137 -8.22 21.99 3.29
N LEU A 138 -8.16 20.71 2.88
CA LEU A 138 -7.93 19.57 3.80
C LEU A 138 -6.61 19.71 4.56
N ALA A 139 -5.54 20.09 3.87
CA ALA A 139 -4.25 20.36 4.50
C ALA A 139 -4.33 21.42 5.60
N ARG A 140 -5.00 22.55 5.32
CA ARG A 140 -5.20 23.65 6.30
C ARG A 140 -6.07 23.25 7.48
N ALA A 141 -6.98 22.29 7.27
CA ALA A 141 -7.80 21.71 8.33
C ALA A 141 -7.08 20.62 9.13
N GLY A 142 -5.80 20.33 8.83
CA GLY A 142 -5.04 19.29 9.51
C GLY A 142 -5.45 17.86 9.12
N VAL A 143 -6.15 17.68 8.01
CA VAL A 143 -6.62 16.38 7.51
C VAL A 143 -5.57 15.74 6.61
N TRP A 144 -5.26 14.47 6.84
CA TRP A 144 -4.41 13.66 5.97
C TRP A 144 -5.14 13.34 4.67
N VAL A 145 -4.49 13.58 3.54
CA VAL A 145 -5.02 13.17 2.22
C VAL A 145 -4.42 11.84 1.81
N ILE A 146 -5.25 10.83 1.60
CA ILE A 146 -4.83 9.53 1.06
C ILE A 146 -5.19 9.49 -0.44
N SER A 147 -4.22 9.18 -1.29
CA SER A 147 -4.48 9.06 -2.73
C SER A 147 -3.44 8.16 -3.40
N GLY A 148 -3.49 8.06 -4.73
CA GLY A 148 -2.75 7.04 -5.46
C GLY A 148 -1.59 7.45 -6.33
N LEU A 149 -1.16 8.71 -6.25
CA LEU A 149 -0.02 9.23 -7.03
C LEU A 149 -0.20 9.08 -8.56
N ALA A 150 -1.40 8.71 -9.02
CA ALA A 150 -1.74 8.62 -10.42
C ALA A 150 -1.79 10.01 -11.06
N ILE A 151 -1.87 10.07 -12.39
CA ILE A 151 -2.19 11.33 -13.09
C ILE A 151 -3.66 11.73 -12.83
N GLY A 152 -4.00 12.98 -13.15
CA GLY A 152 -5.38 13.47 -13.02
C GLY A 152 -5.71 13.90 -11.59
N ILE A 153 -6.86 13.45 -11.07
CA ILE A 153 -7.38 13.87 -9.76
C ILE A 153 -6.40 13.56 -8.62
N ASP A 154 -5.84 12.34 -8.55
CA ASP A 154 -4.88 11.94 -7.52
C ASP A 154 -3.68 12.90 -7.45
N ARG A 155 -3.10 13.25 -8.60
CA ARG A 155 -2.00 14.21 -8.67
C ARG A 155 -2.44 15.59 -8.20
N ALA A 156 -3.59 16.07 -8.68
CA ALA A 156 -4.06 17.42 -8.40
C ALA A 156 -4.34 17.61 -6.90
N VAL A 157 -5.02 16.66 -6.25
CA VAL A 157 -5.30 16.75 -4.82
C VAL A 157 -4.01 16.70 -3.99
N GLN A 158 -3.09 15.79 -4.30
CA GLN A 158 -1.83 15.69 -3.55
C GLN A 158 -0.93 16.92 -3.75
N GLN A 159 -0.92 17.51 -4.95
CA GLN A 159 -0.26 18.79 -5.20
C GLN A 159 -0.90 19.92 -4.37
N GLY A 160 -2.23 19.93 -4.26
CA GLY A 160 -2.97 20.85 -3.42
C GLY A 160 -2.61 20.72 -1.95
N THR A 161 -2.56 19.48 -1.44
CA THR A 161 -2.22 19.18 -0.05
C THR A 161 -0.81 19.64 0.30
N VAL A 162 0.18 19.33 -0.54
CA VAL A 162 1.57 19.79 -0.34
C VAL A 162 1.65 21.31 -0.39
N ALA A 163 0.98 21.96 -1.34
CA ALA A 163 0.94 23.43 -1.41
C ALA A 163 0.21 24.08 -0.22
N GLY A 164 -0.69 23.35 0.44
CA GLY A 164 -1.34 23.77 1.67
C GLY A 164 -0.52 23.55 2.94
N GLY A 165 0.67 22.93 2.84
CA GLY A 165 1.52 22.61 3.98
C GLY A 165 1.05 21.41 4.80
N GLY A 166 0.18 20.56 4.24
CA GLY A 166 -0.35 19.37 4.92
C GLY A 166 0.31 18.06 4.48
N SER A 167 0.01 17.00 5.21
CA SER A 167 0.53 15.65 4.95
C SER A 167 -0.37 14.87 3.98
N THR A 168 0.24 14.10 3.09
CA THR A 168 -0.47 13.17 2.20
C THR A 168 0.24 11.82 2.12
N ALA A 169 -0.54 10.75 2.08
CA ALA A 169 -0.05 9.41 1.80
C ALA A 169 -0.39 9.01 0.35
N ALA A 170 0.63 8.65 -0.39
CA ALA A 170 0.56 8.10 -1.74
C ALA A 170 0.66 6.59 -1.69
N VAL A 171 -0.46 5.88 -1.76
CA VAL A 171 -0.44 4.43 -1.88
C VAL A 171 -0.09 4.09 -3.34
N VAL A 172 0.71 3.05 -3.62
CA VAL A 172 1.14 2.70 -4.99
C VAL A 172 0.93 1.21 -5.31
N GLY A 173 0.64 0.91 -6.58
CA GLY A 173 0.37 -0.46 -7.07
C GLY A 173 1.61 -1.19 -7.58
N ASN A 174 2.79 -0.89 -7.03
CA ASN A 174 4.06 -1.48 -7.45
C ASN A 174 5.04 -1.53 -6.29
N GLY A 175 6.17 -2.22 -6.49
CA GLY A 175 7.20 -2.36 -5.47
C GLY A 175 7.71 -1.02 -4.95
N ILE A 176 7.87 -0.92 -3.64
CA ILE A 176 8.36 0.28 -2.97
C ILE A 176 9.74 0.70 -3.53
N GLY A 177 10.02 2.01 -3.51
CA GLY A 177 11.26 2.58 -4.05
C GLY A 177 11.23 2.85 -5.56
N THR A 178 10.16 2.46 -6.27
CA THR A 178 9.90 2.88 -7.65
C THR A 178 8.63 3.72 -7.72
N VAL A 179 8.71 4.92 -8.29
CA VAL A 179 7.53 5.77 -8.51
C VAL A 179 6.94 5.50 -9.90
N TYR A 180 5.66 5.13 -9.93
CA TYR A 180 4.86 4.99 -11.15
C TYR A 180 3.57 5.83 -11.06
N PRO A 181 3.21 6.61 -12.10
CA PRO A 181 3.98 6.82 -13.33
C PRO A 181 5.24 7.67 -13.07
N ARG A 182 6.26 7.55 -13.93
CA ARG A 182 7.53 8.29 -13.79
C ARG A 182 7.34 9.81 -13.69
N SER A 183 6.30 10.34 -14.32
CA SER A 183 5.96 11.77 -14.26
C SER A 183 5.52 12.25 -12.87
N SER A 184 5.19 11.36 -11.95
CA SER A 184 4.84 11.70 -10.55
C SER A 184 6.05 11.71 -9.61
N ARG A 185 7.28 11.48 -10.09
CA ARG A 185 8.50 11.47 -9.25
C ARG A 185 8.69 12.75 -8.45
N ASN A 186 8.54 13.91 -9.08
CA ASN A 186 8.73 15.19 -8.38
C ASN A 186 7.67 15.41 -7.29
N LEU A 187 6.43 14.94 -7.53
CA LEU A 187 5.37 14.97 -6.52
C LEU A 187 5.68 14.03 -5.35
N ALA A 188 6.18 12.82 -5.62
CA ALA A 188 6.62 11.89 -4.57
C ALA A 188 7.73 12.48 -3.69
N VAL A 189 8.69 13.19 -4.30
CA VAL A 189 9.73 13.90 -3.52
C VAL A 189 9.12 15.03 -2.70
N ALA A 190 8.20 15.81 -3.29
CA ALA A 190 7.58 16.95 -2.62
C ALA A 190 6.72 16.50 -1.42
N LEU A 191 5.92 15.45 -1.56
CA LEU A 191 5.12 14.93 -0.44
C LEU A 191 5.97 14.36 0.68
N LEU A 192 7.07 13.67 0.38
CA LEU A 192 7.99 13.16 1.41
C LEU A 192 8.65 14.30 2.18
N LYS A 193 9.05 15.37 1.48
CA LYS A 193 9.60 16.58 2.12
C LYS A 193 8.57 17.32 2.98
N ALA A 194 7.29 17.21 2.65
CA ALA A 194 6.19 17.80 3.41
C ALA A 194 5.74 16.93 4.60
N GLY A 195 6.45 15.85 4.93
CA GLY A 195 6.09 14.95 6.04
C GLY A 195 5.06 13.88 5.68
N GLY A 196 4.71 13.74 4.39
CA GLY A 196 3.86 12.68 3.88
C GLY A 196 4.58 11.34 3.68
N SER A 197 3.92 10.41 2.99
CA SER A 197 4.48 9.09 2.72
C SER A 197 4.14 8.51 1.36
N VAL A 198 4.98 7.58 0.89
CA VAL A 198 4.67 6.65 -0.20
C VAL A 198 4.53 5.26 0.41
N ILE A 199 3.39 4.60 0.20
CA ILE A 199 3.03 3.33 0.82
C ILE A 199 2.81 2.27 -0.27
N SER A 200 3.26 1.04 -0.05
CA SER A 200 3.01 -0.09 -0.93
C SER A 200 2.82 -1.38 -0.12
N GLU A 201 1.99 -2.29 -0.62
CA GLU A 201 1.95 -3.68 -0.15
C GLU A 201 2.98 -4.59 -0.85
N TYR A 202 3.67 -4.07 -1.86
CA TYR A 202 4.55 -4.85 -2.72
C TYR A 202 6.03 -4.64 -2.34
N PRO A 203 6.81 -5.73 -2.22
CA PRO A 203 8.24 -5.65 -1.93
C PRO A 203 9.02 -4.96 -3.06
N PRO A 204 10.28 -4.54 -2.81
CA PRO A 204 11.14 -3.93 -3.81
C PRO A 204 11.22 -4.72 -5.13
N GLY A 205 11.19 -3.99 -6.25
CA GLY A 205 11.36 -4.56 -7.59
C GLY A 205 10.10 -5.10 -8.26
N VAL A 206 8.96 -5.19 -7.55
CA VAL A 206 7.69 -5.59 -8.16
C VAL A 206 7.23 -4.54 -9.19
N PRO A 207 6.99 -4.91 -10.46
CA PRO A 207 6.62 -3.96 -11.50
C PRO A 207 5.15 -3.51 -11.39
N PRO A 208 4.77 -2.39 -12.04
CA PRO A 208 3.40 -1.88 -12.03
C PRO A 208 2.46 -2.70 -12.92
N HIS A 209 1.98 -3.83 -12.41
CA HIS A 209 1.00 -4.66 -13.11
C HIS A 209 -0.40 -4.03 -13.11
N LYS A 210 -1.16 -4.19 -14.21
CA LYS A 210 -2.49 -3.59 -14.36
C LYS A 210 -3.46 -3.95 -13.23
N TYR A 211 -3.41 -5.18 -12.73
CA TYR A 211 -4.30 -5.67 -11.67
C TYR A 211 -3.92 -5.16 -10.27
N HIS A 212 -2.69 -4.66 -10.07
CA HIS A 212 -2.31 -4.05 -8.79
C HIS A 212 -2.99 -2.70 -8.55
N PHE A 213 -3.38 -1.98 -9.60
CA PHE A 213 -4.01 -0.66 -9.41
C PHE A 213 -5.39 -0.77 -8.76
N PRO A 214 -6.31 -1.63 -9.26
CA PRO A 214 -7.56 -1.90 -8.53
C PRO A 214 -7.31 -2.52 -7.16
N ALA A 215 -6.45 -3.54 -7.05
CA ALA A 215 -6.20 -4.24 -5.77
C ALA A 215 -5.74 -3.29 -4.67
N ARG A 216 -4.87 -2.34 -5.00
CA ARG A 216 -4.36 -1.38 -4.04
C ARG A 216 -5.44 -0.39 -3.56
N ASN A 217 -6.51 -0.15 -4.31
CA ASN A 217 -7.55 0.83 -3.93
C ASN A 217 -8.21 0.50 -2.58
N ARG A 218 -8.29 -0.79 -2.21
CA ARG A 218 -8.78 -1.20 -0.87
C ARG A 218 -7.94 -0.64 0.28
N ILE A 219 -6.65 -0.38 0.04
CA ILE A 219 -5.75 0.25 1.02
C ILE A 219 -6.02 1.76 1.09
N ILE A 220 -6.34 2.40 -0.05
CA ILE A 220 -6.66 3.82 -0.08
C ILE A 220 -7.89 4.09 0.77
N SER A 221 -8.97 3.33 0.54
CA SER A 221 -10.21 3.44 1.31
C SER A 221 -10.00 2.98 2.76
N GLY A 222 -9.34 1.85 2.99
CA GLY A 222 -9.12 1.30 4.33
C GLY A 222 -8.20 2.12 5.23
N LEU A 223 -7.43 3.06 4.68
CA LEU A 223 -6.65 4.02 5.46
C LEU A 223 -7.42 5.29 5.82
N ALA A 224 -8.61 5.52 5.27
CA ALA A 224 -9.32 6.78 5.37
C ALA A 224 -10.63 6.65 6.16
N ASP A 225 -11.01 7.74 6.83
CA ASP A 225 -12.29 7.86 7.53
C ASP A 225 -13.45 8.16 6.56
N ALA A 226 -13.14 8.67 5.37
CA ALA A 226 -14.10 8.95 4.30
C ALA A 226 -13.43 8.94 2.92
N VAL A 227 -14.22 8.63 1.87
CA VAL A 227 -13.77 8.67 0.48
C VAL A 227 -14.53 9.74 -0.32
N VAL A 228 -13.78 10.62 -0.98
CA VAL A 228 -14.31 11.65 -1.88
C VAL A 228 -13.94 11.32 -3.32
N VAL A 229 -14.95 11.11 -4.16
CA VAL A 229 -14.79 10.96 -5.61
C VAL A 229 -15.02 12.32 -6.27
N VAL A 230 -13.97 12.93 -6.81
CA VAL A 230 -14.08 14.30 -7.39
C VAL A 230 -14.73 14.28 -8.77
N GLU A 231 -14.27 13.38 -9.63
CA GLU A 231 -14.77 13.22 -10.99
C GLU A 231 -14.52 11.79 -11.45
N ALA A 232 -15.56 11.09 -11.91
CA ALA A 232 -15.44 9.72 -12.36
C ALA A 232 -16.43 9.44 -13.50
N PRO A 233 -15.96 9.15 -14.73
CA PRO A 233 -16.84 8.63 -15.77
C PRO A 233 -17.34 7.23 -15.40
N GLU A 234 -18.38 6.77 -16.09
CA GLU A 234 -18.85 5.39 -15.98
C GLU A 234 -17.68 4.41 -16.19
N LYS A 235 -17.60 3.39 -15.31
CA LYS A 235 -16.52 2.38 -15.29
C LYS A 235 -15.12 2.92 -14.95
N SER A 236 -15.03 4.07 -14.29
CA SER A 236 -13.75 4.59 -13.77
C SER A 236 -13.19 3.71 -12.66
N GLY A 237 -11.87 3.53 -12.62
CA GLY A 237 -11.19 2.88 -11.50
C GLY A 237 -11.35 3.61 -10.16
N ALA A 238 -11.79 4.86 -10.16
CA ALA A 238 -12.15 5.58 -8.93
C ALA A 238 -13.45 5.06 -8.31
N LEU A 239 -14.38 4.54 -9.12
CA LEU A 239 -15.62 3.93 -8.62
C LEU A 239 -15.32 2.62 -7.88
N ILE A 240 -14.29 1.87 -8.30
CA ILE A 240 -13.82 0.69 -7.56
C ILE A 240 -13.39 1.07 -6.13
N THR A 241 -12.78 2.24 -5.93
CA THR A 241 -12.44 2.71 -4.58
C THR A 241 -13.69 3.06 -3.78
N ALA A 242 -14.72 3.62 -4.43
CA ALA A 242 -16.00 3.90 -3.77
C ALA A 242 -16.72 2.60 -3.37
N ASP A 243 -16.68 1.58 -4.23
CA ASP A 243 -17.22 0.25 -3.92
C ASP A 243 -16.50 -0.37 -2.71
N TYR A 244 -15.16 -0.31 -2.68
CA TYR A 244 -14.40 -0.76 -1.50
C TYR A 244 -14.77 0.01 -0.23
N ALA A 245 -14.99 1.32 -0.32
CA ALA A 245 -15.42 2.12 0.83
C ALA A 245 -16.79 1.66 1.34
N LEU A 246 -17.77 1.49 0.45
CA LEU A 246 -19.11 1.02 0.80
C LEU A 246 -19.10 -0.38 1.44
N GLU A 247 -18.18 -1.25 1.02
CA GLU A 247 -17.98 -2.57 1.63
C GLU A 247 -17.29 -2.51 3.00
N GLN A 248 -16.52 -1.45 3.28
CA GLN A 248 -15.73 -1.28 4.49
C GLN A 248 -16.46 -0.53 5.61
N GLY A 249 -17.54 0.19 5.29
CA GLY A 249 -18.34 0.98 6.25
C GLY A 249 -18.09 2.47 6.14
#